data_AF-A0A7S3F6D1-F1
#
_entry.id   AF-A0A7S3F6D1-F1
#
_cell.length_a   1.000
_cell.length_b   1.000
_cell.length_c   1.000
_cell.angle_alpha   90.00
_cell.angle_beta   90.00
_cell.angle_gamma   90.00
#
_symmetry.space_group_name_H-M   'P 1'
#
loop_
_entity.id
_entity.type
_entity.pdbx_description
1 polymer ?
#
loop_
_entity_poly.entity_id
_entity_poly.type
_entity_poly.pdbx_seq_one_letter_code
_entity_poly.pdbx_strand_id
1 'polypeptide(L)'
;EASKAARYKGRWNDPKMFRAIRQVVSLNKKRFQEQGFDLDLTYITPRIIAMGFPSEDVEGIYRNPRKEVQAFFELRHHNHYKVYNLCGERTYEANIFCNRVSLYPFEDHNAPALQMIEDMMN
;
A
#
# COMPACT_ATOMS: atom_id res chain seq x y z
N GLU A 1 10.39 32.29 -28.85
CA GLU A 1 10.75 30.98 -28.24
C GLU A 1 9.88 30.63 -27.02
N ALA A 2 8.55 30.53 -27.18
CA ALA A 2 7.63 30.19 -26.09
C ALA A 2 6.78 28.92 -26.38
N SER A 3 7.22 28.07 -27.32
CA SER A 3 6.40 26.96 -27.87
C SER A 3 6.86 25.56 -27.45
N LYS A 4 8.03 25.39 -26.81
CA LYS A 4 8.56 24.05 -26.47
C LYS A 4 8.27 23.59 -25.03
N ALA A 5 8.06 24.50 -24.08
CA ALA A 5 7.89 24.14 -22.66
C ALA A 5 6.49 23.57 -22.32
N ALA A 6 5.45 23.96 -23.06
CA ALA A 6 4.08 23.47 -22.83
C ALA A 6 3.86 22.01 -23.30
N ARG A 7 4.75 21.50 -24.16
CA ARG A 7 4.60 20.19 -24.83
C ARG A 7 5.12 19.00 -24.00
N TYR A 8 5.82 19.27 -22.89
CA TYR A 8 6.42 18.25 -22.03
C TYR A 8 5.62 17.91 -20.76
N LYS A 9 4.55 18.65 -20.45
CA LYS A 9 3.74 18.44 -19.23
C LYS A 9 2.61 17.41 -19.38
N GLY A 10 2.30 16.94 -20.60
CA GLY A 10 1.15 16.08 -20.87
C GLY A 10 1.42 14.58 -20.95
N ARG A 11 2.65 14.11 -20.72
CA ARG A 11 3.06 12.72 -21.04
C ARG A 11 3.23 11.80 -19.83
N TRP A 12 2.99 12.31 -18.62
CA TRP A 12 3.24 11.59 -17.37
C TRP A 12 1.97 10.98 -16.74
N ASN A 13 0.81 11.03 -17.41
CA ASN A 13 -0.47 10.60 -16.84
C ASN A 13 -1.17 9.48 -17.64
N ASP A 14 -0.39 8.62 -18.34
CA ASP A 14 -0.96 7.48 -19.07
C ASP A 14 -1.18 6.27 -18.12
N PRO A 15 -2.44 5.82 -17.91
CA PRO A 15 -2.76 4.65 -17.08
C PRO A 15 -2.04 3.37 -17.51
N LYS A 16 -1.77 3.20 -18.81
CA LYS A 16 -1.06 2.03 -19.33
C LYS A 16 0.41 2.05 -18.93
N MET A 17 1.03 3.23 -18.90
CA MET A 17 2.42 3.39 -18.48
C MET A 17 2.59 3.14 -16.98
N PHE A 18 1.65 3.61 -16.15
CA PHE A 18 1.66 3.31 -14.71
C PHE A 18 1.54 1.81 -14.45
N ARG A 19 0.65 1.11 -15.15
CA ARG A 19 0.52 -0.36 -15.01
C ARG A 19 1.80 -1.09 -15.41
N ALA A 20 2.46 -0.64 -16.49
CA ALA A 20 3.72 -1.21 -16.92
C ALA A 20 4.83 -1.02 -15.86
N ILE A 21 4.96 0.18 -15.28
CA ILE A 21 5.95 0.43 -14.21
C ILE A 21 5.64 -0.44 -12.98
N ARG A 22 4.36 -0.57 -12.60
CA ARG A 22 3.94 -1.45 -11.48
C ARG A 22 4.30 -2.91 -11.72
N GLN A 23 4.16 -3.40 -12.94
CA GLN A 23 4.56 -4.78 -13.29
C GLN A 23 6.08 -4.95 -13.18
N VAL A 24 6.86 -4.00 -13.71
CA VAL A 24 8.33 -4.07 -13.70
C VAL A 24 8.89 -4.05 -12.27
N VAL A 25 8.42 -3.14 -11.41
CA VAL A 25 8.88 -3.04 -10.00
C VAL A 25 8.35 -4.16 -9.11
N SER A 26 7.29 -4.85 -9.53
CA SER A 26 6.76 -5.99 -8.79
C SER A 26 7.60 -7.26 -8.95
N LEU A 27 8.38 -7.41 -10.02
CA LEU A 27 9.20 -8.59 -10.28
C LEU A 27 8.39 -9.90 -10.02
N ASN A 28 8.83 -10.75 -9.08
CA ASN A 28 8.16 -12.00 -8.68
C ASN A 28 7.14 -11.83 -7.54
N LYS A 29 6.81 -10.61 -7.12
CA LYS A 29 5.84 -10.39 -6.03
C LYS A 29 4.45 -10.80 -6.49
N LYS A 30 3.77 -11.60 -5.66
CA LYS A 30 2.38 -11.99 -5.87
C LYS A 30 1.49 -10.76 -5.66
N ARG A 31 0.97 -10.18 -6.74
CA ARG A 31 0.03 -9.07 -6.70
C ARG A 31 -1.40 -9.59 -6.65
N PHE A 32 -2.28 -8.83 -6.00
CA PHE A 32 -3.72 -9.07 -6.02
C PHE A 32 -4.32 -8.41 -7.26
N GLN A 33 -4.85 -9.21 -8.19
CA GLN A 33 -5.41 -8.76 -9.46
C GLN A 33 -6.80 -9.35 -9.71
N GLU A 34 -7.79 -8.92 -8.92
CA GLU A 34 -9.17 -9.41 -9.04
C GLU A 34 -10.18 -8.28 -8.84
N GLN A 35 -11.38 -8.41 -9.44
CA GLN A 35 -12.50 -7.49 -9.26
C GLN A 35 -12.15 -6.00 -9.47
N GLY A 36 -11.19 -5.72 -10.35
CA GLY A 36 -10.73 -4.36 -10.65
C GLY A 36 -9.65 -3.80 -9.73
N PHE A 37 -9.20 -4.55 -8.72
CA PHE A 37 -8.04 -4.17 -7.90
C PHE A 37 -6.73 -4.65 -8.52
N ASP A 38 -5.67 -3.84 -8.42
CA ASP A 38 -4.29 -4.21 -8.77
C ASP A 38 -3.34 -3.72 -7.65
N LEU A 39 -3.25 -4.50 -6.57
CA LEU A 39 -2.56 -4.13 -5.33
C LEU A 39 -1.36 -5.05 -5.05
N ASP A 40 -0.28 -4.49 -4.48
CA ASP A 40 0.77 -5.24 -3.78
C ASP A 40 0.19 -5.75 -2.45
N LEU A 41 -0.58 -6.83 -2.55
CA LEU A 41 -1.36 -7.43 -1.48
C LEU A 41 -1.43 -8.95 -1.72
N THR A 42 -1.24 -9.74 -0.68
CA THR A 42 -1.33 -11.20 -0.74
C THR A 42 -2.02 -11.75 0.51
N TYR A 43 -2.99 -12.63 0.29
CA TYR A 43 -3.49 -13.50 1.34
C TYR A 43 -2.46 -14.59 1.65
N ILE A 44 -1.86 -14.53 2.84
CA ILE A 44 -1.03 -15.61 3.40
C ILE A 44 -1.97 -16.75 3.84
N THR A 45 -3.07 -16.37 4.48
CA THR A 45 -4.20 -17.25 4.82
C THR A 45 -5.51 -16.51 4.50
N PRO A 46 -6.68 -17.16 4.59
CA PRO A 46 -7.95 -16.45 4.41
C PRO A 46 -8.19 -15.28 5.38
N ARG A 47 -7.44 -15.21 6.49
CA ARG A 47 -7.59 -14.19 7.55
C ARG A 47 -6.34 -13.32 7.74
N ILE A 48 -5.23 -13.62 7.07
CA ILE A 48 -3.96 -12.90 7.21
C ILE A 48 -3.53 -12.39 5.84
N ILE A 49 -3.41 -11.07 5.74
CA ILE A 49 -3.00 -10.37 4.53
C ILE A 49 -1.67 -9.67 4.80
N ALA A 50 -0.70 -9.88 3.92
CA ALA A 50 0.48 -9.02 3.81
C ALA A 50 0.29 -8.05 2.65
N MET A 51 0.62 -6.77 2.86
CA MET A 51 0.50 -5.75 1.83
C MET A 51 1.61 -4.72 1.93
N GLY A 52 1.95 -4.10 0.79
CA GLY A 52 2.80 -2.93 0.75
C GLY A 52 2.11 -1.68 1.33
N PHE A 53 2.93 -0.71 1.74
CA PHE A 53 2.47 0.51 2.41
C PHE A 53 1.44 1.31 1.57
N PRO A 54 0.31 1.74 2.17
CA PRO A 54 -0.72 2.54 1.49
C PRO A 54 -0.30 4.02 1.39
N SER A 55 -0.05 4.53 0.17
CA SER A 55 0.48 5.89 -0.04
C SER A 55 -0.56 6.91 -0.53
N GLU A 56 -0.41 8.18 -0.13
CA GLU A 56 -1.14 9.37 -0.63
C GLU A 56 -0.51 9.94 -1.90
N ASP A 57 0.83 9.91 -1.96
CA ASP A 57 1.60 10.76 -2.85
C ASP A 57 1.68 10.23 -4.28
N VAL A 58 2.04 11.15 -5.17
CA VAL A 58 2.32 10.94 -6.60
C VAL A 58 3.47 9.93 -6.83
N GLU A 59 4.18 9.50 -5.78
CA GLU A 59 5.01 8.28 -5.77
C GLU A 59 4.19 6.97 -5.92
N GLY A 60 2.86 7.05 -6.00
CA GLY A 60 1.90 5.97 -6.26
C GLY A 60 2.00 5.30 -7.64
N ILE A 61 3.07 5.61 -8.38
CA ILE A 61 3.44 4.90 -9.60
C ILE A 61 3.70 3.42 -9.28
N TYR A 62 4.29 3.10 -8.12
CA TYR A 62 4.64 1.72 -7.76
C TYR A 62 4.00 1.20 -6.46
N ARG A 63 3.51 2.09 -5.58
CA ARG A 63 2.90 1.71 -4.28
C ARG A 63 1.38 1.58 -4.36
N ASN A 64 0.81 0.94 -3.34
CA ASN A 64 -0.64 0.77 -3.20
C ASN A 64 -1.34 2.12 -3.03
N PRO A 65 -2.27 2.52 -3.93
CA PRO A 65 -3.07 3.72 -3.75
C PRO A 65 -3.95 3.55 -2.52
N ARG A 66 -3.82 4.42 -1.51
CA ARG A 66 -4.56 4.28 -0.24
C ARG A 66 -6.06 4.13 -0.44
N LYS A 67 -6.66 4.90 -1.35
CA LYS A 67 -8.09 4.84 -1.66
C LYS A 67 -8.52 3.47 -2.19
N GLU A 68 -7.69 2.82 -2.99
CA GLU A 68 -7.97 1.46 -3.49
C GLU A 68 -7.84 0.42 -2.37
N VAL A 69 -6.86 0.57 -1.47
CA VAL A 69 -6.71 -0.30 -0.29
C VAL A 69 -7.91 -0.17 0.65
N GLN A 70 -8.37 1.06 0.92
CA GLN A 70 -9.59 1.31 1.69
C GLN A 70 -10.81 0.63 1.04
N ALA A 71 -11.02 0.87 -0.25
CA ALA A 71 -12.13 0.26 -0.98
C ALA A 71 -12.05 -1.28 -0.98
N PHE A 72 -10.84 -1.85 -1.07
CA PHE A 72 -10.63 -3.29 -0.97
C PHE A 72 -11.11 -3.85 0.38
N PHE A 73 -10.66 -3.26 1.50
CA PHE A 73 -11.05 -3.72 2.82
C PHE A 73 -12.53 -3.49 3.12
N GLU A 74 -13.09 -2.34 2.70
CA GLU A 74 -14.52 -2.07 2.89
C GLU A 74 -15.40 -2.98 2.03
N LEU A 75 -14.97 -3.35 0.81
CA LEU A 75 -15.74 -4.23 -0.05
C LEU A 75 -15.68 -5.71 0.39
N ARG A 76 -14.50 -6.19 0.78
CA ARG A 76 -14.27 -7.63 1.04
C ARG A 76 -14.29 -8.02 2.52
N HIS A 77 -14.04 -7.07 3.42
CA HIS A 77 -13.87 -7.31 4.86
C HIS A 77 -14.56 -6.26 5.71
N HIS A 78 -15.68 -5.71 5.26
CA HIS A 78 -16.40 -4.61 5.93
C HIS A 78 -16.51 -4.83 7.45
N ASN A 79 -16.00 -3.89 8.25
CA ASN A 79 -15.96 -3.97 9.72
C ASN A 79 -15.24 -5.18 10.34
N HIS A 80 -14.58 -6.02 9.54
CA HIS A 80 -13.93 -7.28 9.95
C HIS A 80 -12.42 -7.29 9.62
N TYR A 81 -11.76 -6.13 9.68
CA TYR A 81 -10.32 -6.01 9.47
C TYR A 81 -9.65 -5.14 10.53
N LYS A 82 -8.34 -5.37 10.72
CA LYS A 82 -7.45 -4.53 11.52
C LYS A 82 -6.13 -4.39 10.77
N VAL A 83 -5.62 -3.18 10.69
CA VAL A 83 -4.36 -2.85 10.00
C VAL A 83 -3.25 -2.70 11.04
N TYR A 84 -2.14 -3.40 10.79
CA TYR A 84 -0.94 -3.29 11.60
C TYR A 84 0.11 -2.56 10.76
N ASN A 85 0.49 -1.35 11.17
CA ASN A 85 1.58 -0.62 10.53
C ASN A 85 2.89 -0.91 11.25
N LEU A 86 3.83 -1.50 10.52
CA LEU A 86 5.14 -1.91 11.04
C LEU A 86 6.26 -0.90 10.72
N CYS A 87 5.99 0.10 9.87
CA CYS A 87 6.98 1.07 9.45
C CYS A 87 7.35 2.03 10.59
N GLY A 88 8.63 2.13 10.92
CA GLY A 88 9.14 3.12 11.87
C GLY A 88 9.24 4.53 11.30
N GLU A 89 9.47 4.63 9.99
CA GLU A 89 9.77 5.87 9.30
C GLU A 89 8.55 6.53 8.65
N ARG A 90 7.41 5.82 8.59
CA ARG A 90 6.18 6.29 7.96
C ARG A 90 4.95 5.92 8.76
N THR A 91 4.13 6.92 9.07
CA THR A 91 2.82 6.75 9.70
C THR A 91 1.72 7.38 8.85
N TYR A 92 0.48 7.12 9.23
CA TYR A 92 -0.69 7.76 8.65
C TYR A 92 -1.77 7.87 9.73
N GLU A 93 -2.68 8.83 9.57
CA GLU A 93 -3.78 9.06 10.51
C GLU A 93 -4.61 7.79 10.72
N ALA A 94 -4.91 7.45 11.98
CA ALA A 94 -5.65 6.22 12.30
C ALA A 94 -7.07 6.20 11.70
N ASN A 95 -7.65 7.38 11.45
CA ASN A 95 -8.98 7.54 10.86
C ASN A 95 -9.08 6.97 9.42
N ILE A 96 -7.95 6.79 8.74
CA ILE A 96 -7.87 6.27 7.36
C ILE A 96 -8.48 4.87 7.23
N PHE A 97 -8.37 4.07 8.28
CA PHE A 97 -8.92 2.71 8.34
C PHE A 97 -9.97 2.61 9.45
N CYS A 98 -10.80 3.64 9.59
CA CYS A 98 -11.87 3.72 10.59
C CYS A 98 -11.38 3.47 12.03
N ASN A 99 -10.20 3.99 12.39
CA ASN A 99 -9.54 3.77 13.67
C ASN A 99 -9.17 2.30 13.98
N ARG A 100 -9.11 1.44 12.95
CA ARG A 100 -8.70 0.04 13.07
C ARG A 100 -7.21 -0.14 12.77
N VAL A 101 -6.38 0.80 13.19
CA VAL A 101 -4.92 0.78 12.98
C VAL A 101 -4.22 0.59 14.31
N SER A 102 -3.25 -0.33 14.36
CA SER A 102 -2.28 -0.42 15.45
C SER A 102 -0.87 -0.24 14.89
N LEU A 103 -0.04 0.47 15.65
CA LEU A 103 1.33 0.79 15.26
C LEU A 103 2.30 -0.09 16.04
N TYR A 104 3.17 -0.81 15.33
CA TYR A 104 4.27 -1.59 15.90
C TYR A 104 5.56 -1.27 15.11
N PRO A 105 6.06 -0.02 15.22
CA PRO A 105 7.13 0.49 14.37
C PRO A 105 8.50 -0.12 14.72
N PHE A 106 9.24 -0.59 13.71
CA PHE A 106 10.67 -0.92 13.84
C PHE A 106 11.46 -0.47 12.61
N GLU A 107 12.79 -0.37 12.74
CA GLU A 107 13.68 0.12 11.68
C GLU A 107 13.70 -0.84 10.48
N ASP A 108 13.67 -0.28 9.28
CA ASP A 108 13.73 -1.07 8.05
C ASP A 108 15.02 -1.92 8.01
N HIS A 109 14.93 -3.13 7.48
CA HIS A 109 16.00 -4.14 7.48
C HIS A 109 16.54 -4.56 8.86
N ASN A 110 15.86 -4.24 9.97
CA ASN A 110 16.21 -4.68 11.31
C ASN A 110 15.12 -5.57 11.91
N ALA A 111 15.48 -6.32 12.95
CA ALA A 111 14.51 -7.09 13.72
C ALA A 111 13.78 -6.19 14.73
N PRO A 112 12.48 -6.42 15.00
CA PRO A 112 11.78 -5.76 16.09
C PRO A 112 12.32 -6.22 17.45
N ALA A 113 12.07 -5.43 18.50
CA ALA A 113 12.32 -5.86 19.87
C ALA A 113 11.43 -7.07 20.21
N LEU A 114 11.96 -8.03 20.97
CA LEU A 114 11.22 -9.24 21.33
C LEU A 114 9.87 -8.92 22.03
N GLN A 115 9.88 -7.92 22.92
CA GLN A 115 8.67 -7.45 23.60
C GLN A 115 7.57 -7.00 22.62
N MET A 116 7.95 -6.37 21.51
CA MET A 116 6.99 -5.92 20.49
C MET A 116 6.26 -7.10 19.83
N ILE A 117 6.96 -8.23 19.65
CA ILE A 117 6.36 -9.43 19.10
C ILE A 117 5.30 -9.97 20.06
N GLU A 118 5.59 -9.99 21.37
CA GLU A 118 4.63 -10.39 22.40
C GLU A 118 3.42 -9.44 22.43
N ASP A 119 3.65 -8.13 22.42
CA ASP A 119 2.60 -7.11 22.47
C ASP A 119 1.69 -7.12 21.22
N MET A 120 2.19 -7.61 20.08
CA MET A 120 1.41 -7.76 18.84
C MET A 120 0.54 -9.02 18.84
N MET A 121 0.99 -10.07 19.55
CA MET A 121 0.30 -11.36 19.63
C MET A 121 -0.82 -11.39 20.68
N ASN A 122 -0.75 -10.52 21.68
CA ASN A 122 -1.74 -10.36 22.75
C ASN A 122 -2.92 -9.45 22.35
#